data_AF-A0A7S0TXD8-F1
#
_entry.id   AF-A0A7S0TXD8-F1
#
_cell.length_a   1.000
_cell.length_b   1.000
_cell.length_c   1.000
_cell.angle_alpha   90.00
_cell.angle_beta   90.00
_cell.angle_gamma   90.00
#
_symmetry.space_group_name_H-M   'P 1'
#
loop_
_entity.id
_entity.type
_entity.pdbx_description
1 polymer ?
#
loop_
_entity_poly.entity_id
_entity_poly.type
_entity_poly.pdbx_seq_one_letter_code
_entity_poly.pdbx_strand_id
1 'polypeptide(L)'
;GDSEAIKKLQDVLKKAEAAREKKEAENATLKKELESKSGAESKASAAVMEEVKSLRVQLNEKEKALSKAGQDLKAATEDAALKDKEKDREIARLNAEVVRLNSEGTAQLAEVRSKIRKAGRKILQDMGKLRESRDAAKQAVHDFQAEMMPAMKNFYSPLKKAIGKVQKDNAGWAEKYKKEVLERKRLHNLVLELKGNIRVFCRVRPKLPHEDGEGCDTAVLFPEDKPELEDNFVSCFDEAKGSEKIFEFDHTFGPSSTQEQVFEEVEALVTSVLDGYNVCIFAYGQTGSGKTYTMEGEPNDKGINPRTLARLFDQITSRNDYDYQVEFSVLEIYNEEIKDLLDPKPQKKLEVRQGPDGNFVQELQCSKVKTYDDVIALWAAARENRTTFSNNINEHSSRSHLVISVYARGENRATGVQSFGKLHLVDLAGSERLSRTNATGDRLKEAQNINKSLSALGDVIAAAANKAGHIPYRNSKLTHVLQDSLGQDSKTLMIVQSSPLTKDIGESICSLTFAARARTVELGQAKKHTGIRAKK
;
A
#
# COMPACT_ATOMS: atom_id res chain seq x y z
N GLY A 1 50.98 -223.80 -40.67
CA GLY A 1 52.13 -224.28 -39.88
C GLY A 1 52.58 -223.20 -38.93
N ASP A 2 52.30 -223.41 -37.64
CA ASP A 2 53.04 -223.03 -36.43
C ASP A 2 53.82 -221.72 -36.20
N SER A 3 54.08 -220.82 -37.16
CA SER A 3 55.05 -219.73 -36.91
C SER A 3 54.45 -218.34 -36.59
N GLU A 4 53.22 -218.03 -37.02
CA GLU A 4 52.72 -216.64 -36.92
C GLU A 4 51.95 -216.34 -35.62
N ALA A 5 51.52 -217.38 -34.89
CA ALA A 5 50.83 -217.29 -33.60
C ALA A 5 51.71 -216.76 -32.46
N ILE A 6 53.04 -216.83 -32.57
CA ILE A 6 53.98 -216.40 -31.52
C ILE A 6 54.44 -214.95 -31.72
N LYS A 7 54.52 -214.47 -32.97
CA LYS A 7 54.99 -213.12 -33.29
C LYS A 7 54.00 -212.02 -32.88
N LYS A 8 52.70 -212.32 -32.94
CA LYS A 8 51.64 -211.37 -32.53
C LYS A 8 51.49 -211.22 -31.01
N LEU A 9 51.87 -212.23 -30.21
CA LEU A 9 51.84 -212.16 -28.75
C LEU A 9 52.99 -211.32 -28.16
N GLN A 10 54.14 -211.22 -28.86
CA GLN A 10 55.28 -210.38 -28.46
C GLN A 10 55.10 -208.88 -28.81
N ASP A 11 54.36 -208.57 -29.87
CA ASP A 11 54.05 -207.18 -30.24
C ASP A 11 52.99 -206.52 -29.34
N VAL A 12 52.16 -207.30 -28.66
CA VAL A 12 51.14 -206.78 -27.73
C VAL A 12 51.77 -206.42 -26.37
N LEU A 13 52.78 -207.16 -25.91
CA LEU A 13 53.47 -206.86 -24.64
C LEU A 13 54.32 -205.58 -24.72
N LYS A 14 54.99 -205.33 -25.85
CA LYS A 14 55.73 -204.07 -26.11
C LYS A 14 54.82 -202.84 -26.17
N LYS A 15 53.56 -203.00 -26.59
CA LYS A 15 52.58 -201.91 -26.60
C LYS A 15 52.03 -201.57 -25.22
N ALA A 16 52.06 -202.51 -24.27
CA ALA A 16 51.58 -202.28 -22.90
C ALA A 16 52.60 -201.51 -22.03
N GLU A 17 53.90 -201.70 -22.24
CA GLU A 17 54.94 -200.98 -21.49
C GLU A 17 55.11 -199.53 -21.96
N ALA A 18 55.01 -199.29 -23.27
CA ALA A 18 55.04 -197.93 -23.84
C ALA A 18 53.84 -197.05 -23.43
N ALA A 19 52.71 -197.66 -23.04
CA ALA A 19 51.52 -196.93 -22.58
C ALA A 19 51.63 -196.45 -21.11
N ARG A 20 52.48 -197.09 -20.29
CA ARG A 20 52.67 -196.74 -18.88
C ARG A 20 53.58 -195.51 -18.71
N GLU A 21 54.66 -195.42 -19.50
CA GLU A 21 55.56 -194.25 -19.49
C GLU A 21 54.87 -192.97 -19.98
N LYS A 22 53.88 -193.09 -20.87
CA LYS A 22 53.11 -191.94 -21.36
C LYS A 22 52.21 -191.32 -20.27
N LYS A 23 51.71 -192.12 -19.31
CA LYS A 23 50.85 -191.62 -18.21
C LYS A 23 51.62 -190.95 -17.06
N GLU A 24 52.90 -191.29 -16.86
CA GLU A 24 53.73 -190.62 -15.85
C GLU A 24 54.23 -189.25 -16.33
N ALA A 25 54.40 -189.06 -17.65
CA ALA A 25 54.76 -187.77 -18.23
C ALA A 25 53.62 -186.72 -18.18
N GLU A 26 52.35 -187.13 -18.31
CA GLU A 26 51.20 -186.20 -18.23
C GLU A 26 50.97 -185.65 -16.81
N ASN A 27 51.23 -186.44 -15.77
CA ASN A 27 51.06 -185.99 -14.38
C ASN A 27 52.12 -184.97 -13.92
N ALA A 28 53.34 -185.03 -14.48
CA ALA A 28 54.38 -184.03 -14.22
C ALA A 28 54.06 -182.67 -14.85
N THR A 29 53.26 -182.65 -15.91
CA THR A 29 52.90 -181.43 -16.65
C THR A 29 51.78 -180.66 -15.93
N LEU A 30 50.79 -181.36 -15.35
CA LEU A 30 49.70 -180.76 -14.58
C LEU A 30 50.15 -180.10 -13.26
N LYS A 31 51.25 -180.56 -12.65
CA LYS A 31 51.76 -179.98 -11.41
C LYS A 31 52.45 -178.62 -11.63
N LYS A 32 52.99 -178.38 -12.82
CA LYS A 32 53.71 -177.14 -13.18
C LYS A 32 52.77 -175.98 -13.58
N GLU A 33 51.56 -176.28 -14.06
CA GLU A 33 50.56 -175.24 -14.34
C GLU A 33 49.88 -174.68 -13.08
N LEU A 34 49.74 -175.50 -12.01
CA LEU A 34 49.08 -175.09 -10.76
C LEU A 34 49.88 -174.03 -9.98
N GLU A 35 51.21 -174.04 -10.06
CA GLU A 35 52.08 -173.09 -9.35
C GLU A 35 52.19 -171.72 -10.07
N SER A 36 51.85 -171.64 -11.36
CA SER A 36 51.86 -170.37 -12.10
C SER A 36 50.61 -169.49 -11.89
N LYS A 37 49.48 -170.09 -11.48
CA LYS A 37 48.19 -169.36 -11.31
C LYS A 37 48.05 -168.62 -9.97
N SER A 38 48.70 -169.04 -8.89
CA SER A 38 48.51 -168.39 -7.58
C SER A 38 49.28 -167.06 -7.41
N GLY A 39 50.27 -166.78 -8.26
CA GLY A 39 51.06 -165.55 -8.21
C GLY A 39 50.42 -164.32 -8.87
N ALA A 40 49.46 -164.51 -9.78
CA ALA A 40 48.88 -163.42 -10.58
C ALA A 40 47.69 -162.70 -9.89
N GLU A 41 46.93 -163.36 -9.02
CA GLU A 41 45.74 -162.78 -8.37
C GLU A 41 46.06 -161.76 -7.26
N SER A 42 47.23 -161.83 -6.64
CA SER A 42 47.61 -160.95 -5.53
C SER A 42 47.90 -159.49 -5.95
N LYS A 43 48.39 -159.25 -7.19
CA LYS A 43 48.79 -157.90 -7.64
C LYS A 43 47.67 -157.05 -8.24
N ALA A 44 46.56 -157.63 -8.71
CA ALA A 44 45.45 -156.87 -9.32
C ALA A 44 44.51 -156.21 -8.29
N SER A 45 44.38 -156.79 -7.09
CA SER A 45 43.44 -156.33 -6.05
C SER A 45 43.84 -155.01 -5.39
N ALA A 46 45.14 -154.67 -5.35
CA ALA A 46 45.62 -153.46 -4.69
C ALA A 46 45.39 -152.17 -5.51
N ALA A 47 45.40 -152.23 -6.85
CA ALA A 47 45.29 -151.04 -7.71
C ALA A 47 43.85 -150.47 -7.80
N VAL A 48 42.82 -151.32 -7.72
CA VAL A 48 41.41 -150.90 -7.86
C VAL A 48 40.89 -150.17 -6.61
N MET A 49 41.46 -150.46 -5.43
CA MET A 49 40.99 -149.89 -4.17
C MET A 49 41.36 -148.40 -3.98
N GLU A 50 42.47 -147.95 -4.58
CA GLU A 50 42.93 -146.56 -4.49
C GLU A 50 42.05 -145.60 -5.33
N GLU A 51 41.59 -146.04 -6.51
CA GLU A 51 40.81 -145.22 -7.45
C GLU A 51 39.36 -144.97 -6.99
N VAL A 52 38.73 -145.97 -6.36
CA VAL A 52 37.37 -145.85 -5.80
C VAL A 52 37.29 -144.86 -4.63
N LYS A 53 38.38 -144.69 -3.88
CA LYS A 53 38.44 -143.79 -2.72
C LYS A 53 38.45 -142.31 -3.14
N SER A 54 39.15 -142.01 -4.23
CA SER A 54 39.24 -140.66 -4.82
C SER A 54 37.87 -140.16 -5.34
N LEU A 55 37.15 -140.99 -6.10
CA LEU A 55 35.86 -140.61 -6.70
C LEU A 55 34.75 -140.39 -5.66
N ARG A 56 34.76 -141.11 -4.53
CA ARG A 56 33.77 -140.91 -3.46
C ARG A 56 33.88 -139.55 -2.77
N VAL A 57 35.07 -138.99 -2.66
CA VAL A 57 35.27 -137.67 -2.03
C VAL A 57 34.71 -136.56 -2.91
N GLN A 58 34.98 -136.62 -4.23
CA GLN A 58 34.51 -135.60 -5.17
C GLN A 58 32.98 -135.57 -5.33
N LEU A 59 32.32 -136.73 -5.26
CA LEU A 59 30.86 -136.81 -5.37
C LEU A 59 30.16 -136.14 -4.17
N ASN A 60 30.67 -136.37 -2.96
CA ASN A 60 30.06 -135.86 -1.73
C ASN A 60 30.19 -134.34 -1.59
N GLU A 61 31.28 -133.75 -2.12
CA GLU A 61 31.45 -132.30 -2.17
C GLU A 61 30.45 -131.64 -3.15
N LYS A 62 30.20 -132.27 -4.30
CA LYS A 62 29.23 -131.77 -5.30
C LYS A 62 27.78 -131.84 -4.81
N GLU A 63 27.39 -132.91 -4.11
CA GLU A 63 26.03 -133.04 -3.56
C GLU A 63 25.72 -131.99 -2.48
N LYS A 64 26.69 -131.69 -1.61
CA LYS A 64 26.54 -130.60 -0.61
C LYS A 64 26.41 -129.22 -1.26
N ALA A 65 27.17 -128.94 -2.32
CA ALA A 65 27.10 -127.66 -3.02
C ALA A 65 25.73 -127.46 -3.70
N LEU A 66 25.17 -128.52 -4.29
CA LEU A 66 23.89 -128.46 -5.01
C LEU A 66 22.70 -128.24 -4.05
N SER A 67 22.70 -128.90 -2.90
CA SER A 67 21.64 -128.75 -1.88
C SER A 67 21.57 -127.32 -1.34
N LYS A 68 22.72 -126.70 -1.07
CA LYS A 68 22.80 -125.32 -0.58
C LYS A 68 22.27 -124.31 -1.62
N ALA A 69 22.70 -124.45 -2.88
CA ALA A 69 22.24 -123.56 -3.96
C ALA A 69 20.72 -123.66 -4.20
N GLY A 70 20.11 -124.83 -4.02
CA GLY A 70 18.67 -125.01 -4.16
C GLY A 70 17.84 -124.32 -3.06
N GLN A 71 18.36 -124.25 -1.83
CA GLN A 71 17.68 -123.57 -0.73
C GLN A 71 17.76 -122.04 -0.86
N ASP A 72 18.93 -121.52 -1.26
CA ASP A 72 19.14 -120.07 -1.44
C ASP A 72 18.25 -119.51 -2.57
N LEU A 73 18.04 -120.27 -3.65
CA LEU A 73 17.19 -119.85 -4.77
C LEU A 73 15.70 -119.75 -4.38
N LYS A 74 15.19 -120.68 -3.58
CA LYS A 74 13.79 -120.66 -3.11
C LYS A 74 13.49 -119.46 -2.22
N ALA A 75 14.39 -119.16 -1.27
CA ALA A 75 14.25 -118.00 -0.39
C ALA A 75 14.27 -116.68 -1.17
N ALA A 76 15.13 -116.55 -2.19
CA ALA A 76 15.19 -115.36 -3.02
C ALA A 76 13.92 -115.15 -3.87
N THR A 77 13.31 -116.23 -4.39
CA THR A 77 12.07 -116.13 -5.16
C THR A 77 10.86 -115.70 -4.33
N GLU A 78 10.76 -116.13 -3.06
CA GLU A 78 9.65 -115.75 -2.19
C GLU A 78 9.76 -114.28 -1.72
N ASP A 79 10.96 -113.79 -1.42
CA ASP A 79 11.20 -112.38 -1.05
C ASP A 79 10.90 -111.42 -2.22
N ALA A 80 11.25 -111.80 -3.45
CA ALA A 80 10.95 -111.01 -4.65
C ALA A 80 9.43 -110.88 -4.90
N ALA A 81 8.66 -111.95 -4.72
CA ALA A 81 7.21 -111.94 -4.94
C ALA A 81 6.44 -111.09 -3.91
N LEU A 82 6.94 -111.01 -2.67
CA LEU A 82 6.39 -110.15 -1.62
C LEU A 82 6.62 -108.66 -1.93
N LYS A 83 7.83 -108.30 -2.36
CA LYS A 83 8.18 -106.92 -2.75
C LYS A 83 7.38 -106.44 -3.96
N ASP A 84 7.07 -107.31 -4.92
CA ASP A 84 6.27 -106.93 -6.10
C ASP A 84 4.82 -106.60 -5.72
N LYS A 85 4.20 -107.40 -4.83
CA LYS A 85 2.86 -107.12 -4.31
C LYS A 85 2.78 -105.83 -3.48
N GLU A 86 3.85 -105.48 -2.76
CA GLU A 86 3.91 -104.20 -2.05
C GLU A 86 3.98 -103.01 -3.02
N LYS A 87 4.81 -103.09 -4.06
CA LYS A 87 4.90 -102.06 -5.10
C LYS A 87 3.59 -101.87 -5.86
N ASP A 88 2.89 -102.94 -6.20
CA ASP A 88 1.60 -102.86 -6.89
C ASP A 88 0.54 -102.14 -6.05
N ARG A 89 0.53 -102.39 -4.74
CA ARG A 89 -0.37 -101.68 -3.81
C ARG A 89 -0.03 -100.19 -3.71
N GLU A 90 1.25 -99.85 -3.72
CA GLU A 90 1.70 -98.45 -3.70
C GLU A 90 1.36 -97.70 -4.99
N ILE A 91 1.53 -98.35 -6.15
CA ILE A 91 1.12 -97.81 -7.47
C ILE A 91 -0.39 -97.56 -7.51
N ALA A 92 -1.21 -98.51 -7.03
CA ALA A 92 -2.65 -98.34 -6.98
C ALA A 92 -3.07 -97.15 -6.11
N ARG A 93 -2.40 -96.95 -4.97
CA ARG A 93 -2.65 -95.83 -4.06
C ARG A 93 -2.28 -94.48 -4.71
N LEU A 94 -1.10 -94.39 -5.32
CA LEU A 94 -0.64 -93.16 -5.99
C LEU A 94 -1.54 -92.78 -7.18
N ASN A 95 -2.00 -93.78 -7.95
CA ASN A 95 -2.93 -93.52 -9.07
C ASN A 95 -4.28 -92.97 -8.59
N ALA A 96 -4.82 -93.48 -7.47
CA ALA A 96 -6.04 -92.94 -6.89
C ALA A 96 -5.85 -91.49 -6.40
N GLU A 97 -4.69 -91.17 -5.81
CA GLU A 97 -4.34 -89.82 -5.37
C GLU A 97 -4.26 -88.84 -6.56
N VAL A 98 -3.63 -89.24 -7.67
CA VAL A 98 -3.53 -88.42 -8.90
C VAL A 98 -4.90 -88.12 -9.49
N VAL A 99 -5.80 -89.11 -9.56
CA VAL A 99 -7.16 -88.90 -10.06
C VAL A 99 -7.93 -87.91 -9.19
N ARG A 100 -7.80 -88.02 -7.86
CA ARG A 100 -8.42 -87.08 -6.91
C ARG A 100 -7.88 -85.66 -7.07
N LEU A 101 -6.56 -85.49 -7.15
CA LEU A 101 -5.94 -84.16 -7.31
C LEU A 101 -6.31 -83.52 -8.66
N ASN A 102 -6.42 -84.31 -9.73
CA ASN A 102 -6.86 -83.81 -11.04
C ASN A 102 -8.33 -83.37 -11.04
N SER A 103 -9.23 -84.10 -10.37
CA SER A 103 -10.64 -83.69 -10.26
C SER A 103 -10.82 -82.44 -9.41
N GLU A 104 -10.07 -82.32 -8.30
CA GLU A 104 -10.05 -81.11 -7.46
C GLU A 104 -9.48 -79.90 -8.21
N GLY A 105 -8.37 -80.07 -8.94
CA GLY A 105 -7.75 -79.00 -9.73
C GLY A 105 -8.64 -78.50 -10.88
N THR A 106 -9.34 -79.42 -11.56
CA THR A 106 -10.28 -79.04 -12.64
C THR A 106 -11.51 -78.31 -12.10
N ALA A 107 -12.04 -78.70 -10.95
CA ALA A 107 -13.14 -78.00 -10.29
C ALA A 107 -12.74 -76.56 -9.86
N GLN A 108 -11.56 -76.40 -9.25
CA GLN A 108 -11.04 -75.09 -8.85
C GLN A 108 -10.81 -74.17 -10.06
N LEU A 109 -10.23 -74.69 -11.15
CA LEU A 109 -10.04 -73.93 -12.39
C LEU A 109 -11.37 -73.47 -13.01
N ALA A 110 -12.42 -74.30 -12.97
CA ALA A 110 -13.75 -73.93 -13.45
C ALA A 110 -14.36 -72.80 -12.62
N GLU A 111 -14.20 -72.83 -11.29
CA GLU A 111 -14.69 -71.78 -10.39
C GLU A 111 -13.98 -70.45 -10.65
N VAL A 112 -12.64 -70.46 -10.74
CA VAL A 112 -11.84 -69.26 -11.04
C VAL A 112 -12.23 -68.66 -12.39
N ARG A 113 -12.40 -69.48 -13.43
CA ARG A 113 -12.85 -69.02 -14.76
C ARG A 113 -14.24 -68.36 -14.70
N SER A 114 -15.15 -68.90 -13.90
CA SER A 114 -16.48 -68.32 -13.70
C SER A 114 -16.42 -66.94 -13.02
N LYS A 115 -15.61 -66.81 -11.97
CA LYS A 115 -15.39 -65.53 -11.27
C LYS A 115 -14.75 -64.48 -12.19
N ILE A 116 -13.72 -64.83 -12.95
CA ILE A 116 -13.08 -63.94 -13.94
C ILE A 116 -14.09 -63.49 -14.99
N ARG A 117 -14.90 -64.41 -15.53
CA ARG A 117 -15.92 -64.05 -16.55
C ARG A 117 -16.98 -63.10 -16.00
N LYS A 118 -17.42 -63.29 -14.76
CA LYS A 118 -18.38 -62.38 -14.09
C LYS A 118 -17.75 -61.00 -13.85
N ALA A 119 -16.52 -60.95 -13.34
CA ALA A 119 -15.80 -59.70 -13.12
C ALA A 119 -15.54 -58.94 -14.43
N GLY A 120 -15.12 -59.65 -15.49
CA GLY A 120 -14.89 -59.08 -16.81
C GLY A 120 -16.14 -58.44 -17.41
N ARG A 121 -17.31 -59.10 -17.29
CA ARG A 121 -18.59 -58.51 -17.72
C ARG A 121 -18.97 -57.26 -16.94
N LYS A 122 -18.76 -57.25 -15.62
CA LYS A 122 -19.05 -56.09 -14.78
C LYS A 122 -18.15 -54.91 -15.16
N ILE A 123 -16.85 -55.14 -15.34
CA ILE A 123 -15.89 -54.11 -15.80
C ILE A 123 -16.31 -53.53 -17.15
N LEU A 124 -16.73 -54.36 -18.10
CA LEU A 124 -17.22 -53.91 -19.40
C LEU A 124 -18.46 -53.00 -19.29
N GLN A 125 -19.42 -53.36 -18.44
CA GLN A 125 -20.59 -52.52 -18.16
C GLN A 125 -20.21 -51.19 -17.49
N ASP A 126 -19.35 -51.24 -16.48
CA ASP A 126 -18.93 -50.05 -15.74
C ASP A 126 -18.12 -49.10 -16.65
N MET A 127 -17.26 -49.64 -17.52
CA MET A 127 -16.55 -48.85 -18.54
C MET A 127 -17.49 -48.20 -19.56
N GLY A 128 -18.57 -48.88 -19.95
CA GLY A 128 -19.61 -48.31 -20.83
C GLY A 128 -20.29 -47.10 -20.19
N LYS A 129 -20.79 -47.26 -18.95
CA LYS A 129 -21.42 -46.17 -18.19
C LYS A 129 -20.46 -45.00 -17.92
N LEU A 130 -19.21 -45.31 -17.60
CA LEU A 130 -18.20 -44.28 -17.35
C LEU A 130 -17.88 -43.50 -18.62
N ARG A 131 -17.85 -44.16 -19.78
CA ARG A 131 -17.66 -43.50 -21.07
C ARG A 131 -18.82 -42.58 -21.41
N GLU A 132 -20.05 -43.03 -21.25
CA GLU A 132 -21.26 -42.21 -21.46
C GLU A 132 -21.28 -40.98 -20.55
N SER A 133 -21.01 -41.18 -19.25
CA SER A 133 -20.93 -40.08 -18.27
C SER A 133 -19.81 -39.09 -18.61
N ARG A 134 -18.62 -39.58 -19.00
CA ARG A 134 -17.51 -38.73 -19.44
C ARG A 134 -17.88 -37.91 -20.67
N ASP A 135 -18.51 -38.54 -21.66
CA ASP A 135 -18.85 -37.87 -22.92
C ASP A 135 -19.97 -36.83 -22.69
N ALA A 136 -20.95 -37.12 -21.82
CA ALA A 136 -21.96 -36.16 -21.37
C ALA A 136 -21.35 -34.98 -20.59
N ALA A 137 -20.41 -35.25 -19.66
CA ALA A 137 -19.72 -34.20 -18.91
C ALA A 137 -18.87 -33.31 -19.83
N LYS A 138 -18.20 -33.90 -20.84
CA LYS A 138 -17.45 -33.13 -21.85
C LYS A 138 -18.37 -32.22 -22.66
N GLN A 139 -19.53 -32.71 -23.07
CA GLN A 139 -20.49 -31.92 -23.83
C GLN A 139 -21.04 -30.77 -22.97
N ALA A 140 -21.43 -31.03 -21.72
CA ALA A 140 -21.90 -30.00 -20.80
C ALA A 140 -20.86 -28.89 -20.55
N VAL A 141 -19.57 -29.25 -20.42
CA VAL A 141 -18.48 -28.27 -20.30
C VAL A 141 -18.34 -27.43 -21.57
N HIS A 142 -18.42 -28.07 -22.75
CA HIS A 142 -18.36 -27.38 -24.03
C HIS A 142 -19.53 -26.41 -24.21
N ASP A 143 -20.75 -26.86 -23.94
CA ASP A 143 -21.98 -26.04 -24.07
C ASP A 143 -21.95 -24.86 -23.09
N PHE A 144 -21.54 -25.10 -21.84
CA PHE A 144 -21.34 -24.04 -20.87
C PHE A 144 -20.30 -23.01 -21.33
N GLN A 145 -19.16 -23.45 -21.90
CA GLN A 145 -18.18 -22.52 -22.48
C GLN A 145 -18.75 -21.75 -23.68
N ALA A 146 -19.53 -22.40 -24.53
CA ALA A 146 -20.13 -21.80 -25.72
C ALA A 146 -21.17 -20.73 -25.39
N GLU A 147 -21.90 -20.87 -24.29
CA GLU A 147 -22.87 -19.86 -23.82
C GLU A 147 -22.21 -18.77 -22.97
N MET A 148 -21.32 -19.15 -22.04
CA MET A 148 -20.75 -18.21 -21.08
C MET A 148 -19.78 -17.23 -21.74
N MET A 149 -18.94 -17.68 -22.69
CA MET A 149 -17.93 -16.82 -23.32
C MET A 149 -18.53 -15.64 -24.10
N PRO A 150 -19.56 -15.82 -24.96
CA PRO A 150 -20.26 -14.71 -25.61
C PRO A 150 -20.98 -13.80 -24.61
N ALA A 151 -21.65 -14.36 -23.60
CA ALA A 151 -22.34 -13.57 -22.57
C ALA A 151 -21.36 -12.67 -21.81
N MET A 152 -20.21 -13.24 -21.42
CA MET A 152 -19.15 -12.50 -20.73
C MET A 152 -18.57 -11.42 -21.65
N LYS A 153 -18.29 -11.73 -22.92
CA LYS A 153 -17.79 -10.73 -23.89
C LYS A 153 -18.79 -9.58 -24.11
N ASN A 154 -20.07 -9.88 -24.19
CA ASN A 154 -21.15 -8.90 -24.36
C ASN A 154 -21.34 -8.02 -23.12
N PHE A 155 -21.02 -8.52 -21.92
CA PHE A 155 -21.04 -7.73 -20.69
C PHE A 155 -19.78 -6.86 -20.53
N TYR A 156 -18.58 -7.45 -20.72
CA TYR A 156 -17.31 -6.77 -20.48
C TYR A 156 -17.00 -5.68 -21.53
N SER A 157 -17.39 -5.86 -22.79
CA SER A 157 -17.08 -4.91 -23.87
C SER A 157 -17.74 -3.53 -23.67
N PRO A 158 -19.06 -3.42 -23.43
CA PRO A 158 -19.71 -2.14 -23.14
C PRO A 158 -19.17 -1.50 -21.87
N LEU A 159 -18.95 -2.29 -20.80
CA LEU A 159 -18.43 -1.79 -19.54
C LEU A 159 -17.02 -1.18 -19.72
N LYS A 160 -16.13 -1.87 -20.44
CA LYS A 160 -14.79 -1.36 -20.76
C LYS A 160 -14.84 -0.08 -21.58
N LYS A 161 -15.74 0.01 -22.57
CA LYS A 161 -15.95 1.22 -23.37
C LYS A 161 -16.48 2.38 -22.52
N ALA A 162 -17.45 2.12 -21.64
CA ALA A 162 -18.01 3.14 -20.75
C ALA A 162 -16.95 3.67 -19.77
N ILE A 163 -16.17 2.79 -19.14
CA ILE A 163 -15.05 3.19 -18.25
C ILE A 163 -14.02 4.02 -19.03
N GLY A 164 -13.61 3.57 -20.22
CA GLY A 164 -12.64 4.31 -21.04
C GLY A 164 -13.16 5.69 -21.45
N LYS A 165 -14.47 5.82 -21.75
CA LYS A 165 -15.10 7.10 -22.04
C LYS A 165 -15.09 8.01 -20.81
N VAL A 166 -15.54 7.53 -19.65
CA VAL A 166 -15.54 8.30 -18.40
C VAL A 166 -14.13 8.75 -18.02
N GLN A 167 -13.12 7.90 -18.17
CA GLN A 167 -11.72 8.27 -17.90
C GLN A 167 -11.22 9.37 -18.83
N LYS A 168 -11.54 9.28 -20.13
CA LYS A 168 -11.17 10.30 -21.12
C LYS A 168 -11.89 11.62 -20.87
N ASP A 169 -13.18 11.55 -20.56
CA ASP A 169 -14.00 12.72 -20.25
C ASP A 169 -13.49 13.40 -18.97
N ASN A 170 -13.21 12.64 -17.90
CA ASN A 170 -12.61 13.17 -16.66
C ASN A 170 -11.26 13.84 -16.90
N ALA A 171 -10.39 13.26 -17.74
CA ALA A 171 -9.13 13.90 -18.10
C ALA A 171 -9.36 15.22 -18.87
N GLY A 172 -10.32 15.24 -19.79
CA GLY A 172 -10.73 16.44 -20.51
C GLY A 172 -11.31 17.53 -19.60
N TRP A 173 -12.14 17.16 -18.63
CA TRP A 173 -12.70 18.07 -17.63
C TRP A 173 -11.62 18.62 -16.69
N ALA A 174 -10.67 17.80 -16.25
CA ALA A 174 -9.56 18.23 -15.41
C ALA A 174 -8.69 19.29 -16.12
N GLU A 175 -8.42 19.12 -17.42
CA GLU A 175 -7.65 20.08 -18.21
C GLU A 175 -8.42 21.39 -18.43
N LYS A 176 -9.73 21.32 -18.74
CA LYS A 176 -10.58 22.51 -18.84
C LYS A 176 -10.67 23.26 -17.52
N TYR A 177 -10.83 22.55 -16.41
CA TYR A 177 -10.87 23.13 -15.07
C TYR A 177 -9.56 23.85 -14.73
N LYS A 178 -8.39 23.27 -15.04
CA LYS A 178 -7.09 23.94 -14.85
C LYS A 178 -6.99 25.25 -15.62
N LYS A 179 -7.39 25.25 -16.90
CA LYS A 179 -7.41 26.46 -17.74
C LYS A 179 -8.33 27.51 -17.15
N GLU A 180 -9.50 27.11 -16.68
CA GLU A 180 -10.46 28.04 -16.10
C GLU A 180 -10.01 28.61 -14.74
N VAL A 181 -9.37 27.81 -13.88
CA VAL A 181 -8.79 28.31 -12.63
C VAL A 181 -7.72 29.38 -12.91
N LEU A 182 -6.88 29.18 -13.92
CA LEU A 182 -5.87 30.16 -14.33
C LEU A 182 -6.51 31.44 -14.87
N GLU A 183 -7.50 31.31 -15.74
CA GLU A 183 -8.18 32.46 -16.34
C GLU A 183 -9.00 33.25 -15.31
N ARG A 184 -9.74 32.58 -14.42
CA ARG A 184 -10.42 33.21 -13.29
C ARG A 184 -9.45 34.00 -12.41
N LYS A 185 -8.27 33.43 -12.08
CA LYS A 185 -7.24 34.14 -11.32
C LYS A 185 -6.73 35.38 -12.07
N ARG A 186 -6.53 35.28 -13.38
CA ARG A 186 -6.10 36.40 -14.22
C ARG A 186 -7.15 37.52 -14.23
N LEU A 187 -8.41 37.16 -14.50
CA LEU A 187 -9.53 38.10 -14.55
C LEU A 187 -9.80 38.75 -13.19
N HIS A 188 -9.76 37.99 -12.10
CA HIS A 188 -9.92 38.51 -10.73
C HIS A 188 -8.89 39.60 -10.42
N ASN A 189 -7.62 39.35 -10.77
CA ASN A 189 -6.56 40.33 -10.55
C ASN A 189 -6.69 41.55 -11.46
N LEU A 190 -7.02 41.35 -12.73
CA LEU A 190 -7.27 42.45 -13.66
C LEU A 190 -8.43 43.35 -13.19
N VAL A 191 -9.53 42.77 -12.70
CA VAL A 191 -10.65 43.54 -12.15
C VAL A 191 -10.19 44.38 -10.96
N LEU A 192 -9.39 43.81 -10.06
CA LEU A 192 -8.87 44.54 -8.89
C LEU A 192 -7.87 45.64 -9.29
N GLU A 193 -7.03 45.40 -10.30
CA GLU A 193 -6.10 46.40 -10.83
C GLU A 193 -6.84 47.56 -11.52
N LEU A 194 -7.88 47.26 -12.29
CA LEU A 194 -8.73 48.26 -12.94
C LEU A 194 -9.48 49.14 -11.93
N LYS A 195 -9.73 48.64 -10.72
CA LYS A 195 -10.31 49.42 -9.61
C LYS A 195 -9.29 50.35 -8.94
N GLY A 196 -8.01 50.31 -9.31
CA GLY A 196 -6.95 51.11 -8.72
C GLY A 196 -6.23 50.41 -7.56
N ASN A 197 -4.96 50.77 -7.36
CA ASN A 197 -4.10 50.12 -6.36
C ASN A 197 -4.32 50.61 -4.93
N ILE A 198 -4.80 51.85 -4.77
CA ILE A 198 -5.33 52.33 -3.50
C ILE A 198 -6.83 52.57 -3.68
N ARG A 199 -7.65 51.65 -3.18
CA ARG A 199 -9.08 51.85 -3.03
C ARG A 199 -9.37 52.58 -1.72
N VAL A 200 -10.40 53.40 -1.71
CA VAL A 200 -10.82 54.19 -0.56
C VAL A 200 -12.31 54.02 -0.34
N PHE A 201 -12.66 53.47 0.82
CA PHE A 201 -14.04 53.39 1.30
C PHE A 201 -14.27 54.44 2.36
N CYS A 202 -15.39 55.16 2.27
CA CYS A 202 -15.85 56.03 3.34
C CYS A 202 -16.88 55.30 4.19
N ARG A 203 -16.72 55.30 5.51
CA ARG A 203 -17.70 54.77 6.45
C ARG A 203 -18.02 55.82 7.51
N VAL A 204 -19.29 56.18 7.62
CA VAL A 204 -19.80 57.09 8.66
C VAL A 204 -20.56 56.26 9.67
N ARG A 205 -20.16 56.35 10.94
CA ARG A 205 -20.83 55.61 12.01
C ARG A 205 -22.20 56.21 12.34
N PRO A 206 -23.12 55.45 12.94
CA PRO A 206 -24.32 56.02 13.52
C PRO A 206 -23.99 56.97 14.68
N LYS A 207 -24.93 57.88 14.93
CA LYS A 207 -24.98 58.68 16.17
C LYS A 207 -25.14 57.73 17.36
N LEU A 208 -24.30 57.90 18.38
CA LEU A 208 -24.30 57.04 19.56
C LEU A 208 -25.35 57.52 20.58
N PRO A 209 -25.89 56.65 21.44
CA PRO A 209 -26.97 57.01 22.37
C PRO A 209 -26.65 58.10 23.40
N HIS A 210 -25.37 58.41 23.61
CA HIS A 210 -24.92 59.44 24.56
C HIS A 210 -24.56 60.76 23.85
N GLU A 211 -24.76 60.83 22.54
CA GLU A 211 -24.45 62.00 21.73
C GLU A 211 -25.69 62.87 21.55
N ASP A 212 -26.49 63.07 22.59
CA ASP A 212 -27.65 63.97 22.54
C ASP A 212 -27.28 65.35 23.09
N GLY A 213 -27.71 66.41 22.42
CA GLY A 213 -27.42 67.80 22.80
C GLY A 213 -26.89 68.70 21.67
N GLU A 214 -26.45 69.90 22.03
CA GLU A 214 -25.95 70.93 21.10
C GLU A 214 -24.68 70.47 20.36
N GLY A 215 -24.64 70.65 19.03
CA GLY A 215 -23.52 70.22 18.18
C GLY A 215 -23.48 68.73 17.87
N CYS A 216 -24.53 67.99 18.21
CA CYS A 216 -24.69 66.57 17.89
C CYS A 216 -25.72 66.30 16.78
N ASP A 217 -26.02 67.30 15.97
CA ASP A 217 -26.75 67.14 14.71
C ASP A 217 -25.86 66.48 13.66
N THR A 218 -26.47 65.88 12.64
CA THR A 218 -25.75 65.20 11.56
C THR A 218 -25.37 66.21 10.48
N ALA A 219 -24.07 66.39 10.26
CA ALA A 219 -23.49 67.31 9.26
C ALA A 219 -22.93 66.58 8.02
N VAL A 220 -23.03 65.24 8.00
CA VAL A 220 -22.58 64.38 6.91
C VAL A 220 -23.79 63.72 6.26
N LEU A 221 -24.01 64.00 4.98
CA LEU A 221 -25.22 63.61 4.24
C LEU A 221 -24.88 62.61 3.14
N PHE A 222 -25.78 61.63 2.98
CA PHE A 222 -25.73 60.58 1.97
C PHE A 222 -26.82 60.79 0.91
N PRO A 223 -26.82 60.01 -0.20
CA PRO A 223 -27.89 60.04 -1.20
C PRO A 223 -29.30 59.86 -0.62
N GLU A 224 -29.42 59.10 0.47
CA GLU A 224 -30.68 58.92 1.21
C GLU A 224 -31.20 60.25 1.80
N ASP A 225 -30.29 61.11 2.26
CA ASP A 225 -30.60 62.42 2.83
C ASP A 225 -30.68 63.53 1.75
N LYS A 226 -29.90 63.36 0.67
CA LYS A 226 -29.75 64.31 -0.44
C LYS A 226 -29.79 63.57 -1.79
N PRO A 227 -30.98 63.33 -2.38
CA PRO A 227 -31.18 62.48 -3.57
C PRO A 227 -30.45 62.90 -4.85
N GLU A 228 -29.85 64.09 -4.85
CA GLU A 228 -29.02 64.62 -5.94
C GLU A 228 -27.54 64.16 -5.85
N LEU A 229 -27.15 63.46 -4.78
CA LEU A 229 -25.87 62.76 -4.67
C LEU A 229 -25.97 61.34 -5.27
N GLU A 230 -24.92 60.87 -5.93
CA GLU A 230 -24.78 59.47 -6.34
C GLU A 230 -24.24 58.60 -5.17
N ASP A 231 -24.44 57.28 -5.22
CA ASP A 231 -24.09 56.29 -4.17
C ASP A 231 -22.64 56.36 -3.66
N ASN A 232 -21.71 56.83 -4.50
CA ASN A 232 -20.29 56.92 -4.18
C ASN A 232 -19.88 58.28 -3.59
N PHE A 233 -20.84 59.18 -3.34
CA PHE A 233 -20.59 60.52 -2.86
C PHE A 233 -21.10 60.73 -1.43
N VAL A 234 -20.39 61.58 -0.71
CA VAL A 234 -20.77 62.06 0.63
C VAL A 234 -20.64 63.57 0.67
N SER A 235 -21.63 64.26 1.24
CA SER A 235 -21.58 65.70 1.45
C SER A 235 -21.33 66.04 2.92
N CYS A 236 -20.54 67.08 3.16
CA CYS A 236 -20.21 67.60 4.48
C CYS A 236 -20.49 69.10 4.53
N PHE A 237 -21.35 69.53 5.46
CA PHE A 237 -21.67 70.95 5.65
C PHE A 237 -20.94 71.53 6.87
N ASP A 238 -19.99 72.44 6.63
CA ASP A 238 -19.26 73.18 7.67
C ASP A 238 -20.05 74.45 8.01
N GLU A 239 -20.95 74.36 9.00
CA GLU A 239 -21.80 75.48 9.44
C GLU A 239 -20.97 76.71 9.82
N ALA A 240 -19.83 76.52 10.47
CA ALA A 240 -18.97 77.60 10.93
C ALA A 240 -18.37 78.42 9.76
N LYS A 241 -18.24 77.81 8.57
CA LYS A 241 -17.74 78.48 7.36
C LYS A 241 -18.82 78.74 6.32
N GLY A 242 -20.06 78.26 6.55
CA GLY A 242 -21.13 78.30 5.56
C GLY A 242 -20.75 77.60 4.25
N SER A 243 -19.96 76.53 4.31
CA SER A 243 -19.41 75.87 3.11
C SER A 243 -19.79 74.39 3.07
N GLU A 244 -20.27 73.94 1.92
CA GLU A 244 -20.49 72.52 1.62
C GLU A 244 -19.29 71.93 0.86
N LYS A 245 -18.89 70.72 1.21
CA LYS A 245 -17.88 69.95 0.48
C LYS A 245 -18.42 68.57 0.14
N ILE A 246 -18.26 68.19 -1.12
CA ILE A 246 -18.68 66.89 -1.64
C ILE A 246 -17.41 66.07 -1.94
N PHE A 247 -17.40 64.81 -1.53
CA PHE A 247 -16.30 63.88 -1.74
C PHE A 247 -16.78 62.63 -2.47
N GLU A 248 -15.96 62.11 -3.38
CA GLU A 248 -16.19 60.88 -4.12
C GLU A 248 -15.22 59.79 -3.65
N PHE A 249 -15.74 58.59 -3.40
CA PHE A 249 -14.98 57.42 -2.96
C PHE A 249 -15.30 56.19 -3.81
N ASP A 250 -14.54 55.11 -3.65
CA ASP A 250 -14.82 53.86 -4.39
C ASP A 250 -16.04 53.11 -3.82
N HIS A 251 -16.40 53.42 -2.58
CA HIS A 251 -17.67 53.04 -1.95
C HIS A 251 -17.94 53.97 -0.76
N THR A 252 -19.21 54.28 -0.49
CA THR A 252 -19.61 54.94 0.76
C THR A 252 -20.54 54.05 1.57
N PHE A 253 -20.39 54.08 2.89
CA PHE A 253 -21.17 53.30 3.84
C PHE A 253 -21.78 54.25 4.87
N GLY A 254 -23.10 54.40 4.79
CA GLY A 254 -23.88 55.23 5.70
C GLY A 254 -24.05 54.60 7.10
N PRO A 255 -24.67 55.35 8.03
CA PRO A 255 -24.95 54.90 9.40
C PRO A 255 -25.66 53.55 9.55
N SER A 256 -26.44 53.16 8.55
CA SER A 256 -27.21 51.91 8.49
C SER A 256 -26.38 50.71 8.02
N SER A 257 -25.16 50.92 7.51
CA SER A 257 -24.33 49.87 6.92
C SER A 257 -23.73 48.92 7.98
N THR A 258 -24.03 47.64 7.82
CA THR A 258 -23.59 46.58 8.75
C THR A 258 -22.13 46.18 8.53
N GLN A 259 -21.52 45.49 9.52
CA GLN A 259 -20.18 44.91 9.38
C GLN A 259 -20.10 43.90 8.22
N GLU A 260 -21.20 43.19 7.95
CA GLU A 260 -21.27 42.19 6.88
C GLU A 260 -21.17 42.85 5.51
N GLN A 261 -21.99 43.87 5.26
CA GLN A 261 -22.00 44.62 4.01
C GLN A 261 -20.64 45.27 3.71
N VAL A 262 -19.99 45.81 4.74
CA VAL A 262 -18.62 46.36 4.58
C VAL A 262 -17.63 45.25 4.23
N PHE A 263 -17.76 44.06 4.82
CA PHE A 263 -16.84 42.94 4.58
C PHE A 263 -17.03 42.30 3.20
N GLU A 264 -18.24 42.26 2.65
CA GLU A 264 -18.52 41.73 1.30
C GLU A 264 -17.65 42.43 0.23
N GLU A 265 -17.46 43.75 0.35
CA GLU A 265 -16.59 44.53 -0.54
C GLU A 265 -15.08 44.31 -0.32
N VAL A 266 -14.71 43.85 0.87
CA VAL A 266 -13.32 43.56 1.28
C VAL A 266 -12.91 42.13 0.91
N GLU A 267 -13.87 41.21 0.85
CA GLU A 267 -13.63 39.76 0.72
C GLU A 267 -12.75 39.40 -0.49
N ALA A 268 -12.92 40.11 -1.61
CA ALA A 268 -12.16 39.89 -2.84
C ALA A 268 -10.63 40.09 -2.66
N LEU A 269 -10.21 40.90 -1.68
CA LEU A 269 -8.80 41.11 -1.36
C LEU A 269 -8.18 39.88 -0.69
N VAL A 270 -8.96 39.11 0.09
CA VAL A 270 -8.49 37.90 0.76
C VAL A 270 -7.96 36.87 -0.23
N THR A 271 -8.68 36.70 -1.35
CA THR A 271 -8.26 35.81 -2.44
C THR A 271 -6.95 36.26 -3.08
N SER A 272 -6.68 37.57 -3.13
CA SER A 272 -5.41 38.10 -3.68
C SER A 272 -4.21 37.69 -2.82
N VAL A 273 -4.36 37.63 -1.49
CA VAL A 273 -3.30 37.16 -0.59
C VAL A 273 -2.88 35.73 -0.95
N LEU A 274 -3.85 34.82 -1.09
CA LEU A 274 -3.59 33.42 -1.43
C LEU A 274 -3.09 33.22 -2.87
N ASP A 275 -3.31 34.19 -3.74
CA ASP A 275 -2.78 34.19 -5.09
C ASP A 275 -1.35 34.77 -5.17
N GLY A 276 -0.79 35.24 -4.05
CA GLY A 276 0.60 35.70 -3.95
C GLY A 276 0.79 37.20 -4.18
N TYR A 277 -0.19 38.01 -3.76
CA TYR A 277 -0.09 39.46 -3.75
C TYR A 277 0.01 39.99 -2.32
N ASN A 278 0.65 41.15 -2.17
CA ASN A 278 0.56 41.92 -0.95
C ASN A 278 -0.78 42.64 -0.89
N VAL A 279 -1.40 42.64 0.28
CA VAL A 279 -2.67 43.29 0.56
C VAL A 279 -2.53 44.06 1.86
N CYS A 280 -3.00 45.29 1.87
CA CYS A 280 -3.07 46.10 3.09
C CYS A 280 -4.47 46.69 3.22
N ILE A 281 -5.09 46.48 4.37
CA ILE A 281 -6.37 47.08 4.71
C ILE A 281 -6.16 47.88 5.98
N PHE A 282 -6.43 49.18 5.94
CA PHE A 282 -6.24 50.04 7.09
C PHE A 282 -7.41 50.99 7.33
N ALA A 283 -7.76 51.19 8.60
CA ALA A 283 -8.73 52.19 9.00
C ALA A 283 -8.04 53.50 9.40
N TYR A 284 -8.59 54.64 8.96
CA TYR A 284 -8.07 55.98 9.24
C TYR A 284 -9.19 56.92 9.64
N GLY A 285 -8.95 57.81 10.60
CA GLY A 285 -9.94 58.79 11.08
C GLY A 285 -9.66 59.24 12.50
N GLN A 286 -10.39 60.24 12.98
CA GLN A 286 -10.23 60.74 14.36
C GLN A 286 -10.57 59.68 15.41
N THR A 287 -10.14 59.87 16.65
CA THR A 287 -10.61 59.07 17.79
C THR A 287 -12.14 59.15 17.91
N GLY A 288 -12.76 57.99 18.18
CA GLY A 288 -14.22 57.86 18.27
C GLY A 288 -14.98 57.80 16.93
N SER A 289 -14.29 57.82 15.78
CA SER A 289 -14.94 57.72 14.46
C SER A 289 -15.40 56.31 14.05
N GLY A 290 -14.92 55.26 14.72
CA GLY A 290 -15.30 53.86 14.42
C GLY A 290 -14.21 52.98 13.80
N LYS A 291 -12.93 53.39 13.86
CA LYS A 291 -11.78 52.59 13.36
C LYS A 291 -11.72 51.18 13.95
N THR A 292 -11.58 51.08 15.27
CA THR A 292 -11.52 49.79 15.97
C THR A 292 -12.80 48.99 15.82
N TYR A 293 -13.98 49.64 15.84
CA TYR A 293 -15.24 48.95 15.54
C TYR A 293 -15.24 48.35 14.13
N THR A 294 -14.74 49.05 13.13
CA THR A 294 -14.66 48.50 11.76
C THR A 294 -13.64 47.39 11.61
N MET A 295 -12.43 47.57 12.16
CA MET A 295 -11.36 46.59 12.02
C MET A 295 -11.59 45.38 12.92
N GLU A 296 -11.91 45.58 14.18
CA GLU A 296 -12.06 44.50 15.16
C GLU A 296 -13.51 44.08 15.35
N GLY A 297 -14.39 45.07 15.56
CA GLY A 297 -15.79 44.87 15.91
C GLY A 297 -15.99 44.40 17.34
N GLU A 298 -17.26 44.11 17.64
CA GLU A 298 -17.70 43.56 18.92
C GLU A 298 -17.71 42.02 18.85
N PRO A 299 -17.67 41.29 19.99
CA PRO A 299 -17.74 39.83 19.98
C PRO A 299 -18.93 39.25 19.20
N ASN A 300 -20.07 39.94 19.27
CA ASN A 300 -21.31 39.56 18.58
C ASN A 300 -21.47 40.24 17.21
N ASP A 301 -20.61 41.19 16.87
CA ASP A 301 -20.66 41.95 15.61
C ASP A 301 -19.25 42.20 15.08
N LYS A 302 -18.64 41.10 14.63
CA LYS A 302 -17.25 40.98 14.22
C LYS A 302 -16.93 41.91 13.06
N GLY A 303 -15.81 42.61 13.14
CA GLY A 303 -15.30 43.50 12.09
C GLY A 303 -14.45 42.78 11.03
N ILE A 304 -13.67 43.57 10.30
CA ILE A 304 -12.88 43.12 9.14
C ILE A 304 -11.80 42.11 9.53
N ASN A 305 -11.09 42.29 10.64
CA ASN A 305 -9.99 41.46 11.09
C ASN A 305 -10.43 40.00 11.29
N PRO A 306 -11.38 39.68 12.20
CA PRO A 306 -11.83 38.31 12.39
C PRO A 306 -12.49 37.73 11.14
N ARG A 307 -13.27 38.51 10.37
CA ARG A 307 -13.92 38.02 9.13
C ARG A 307 -12.90 37.69 8.04
N THR A 308 -11.90 38.54 7.85
CA THR A 308 -10.80 38.33 6.89
C THR A 308 -9.99 37.09 7.24
N LEU A 309 -9.61 36.96 8.51
CA LEU A 309 -8.83 35.82 8.99
C LEU A 309 -9.63 34.52 8.85
N ALA A 310 -10.90 34.49 9.25
CA ALA A 310 -11.76 33.32 9.06
C ALA A 310 -11.86 32.94 7.58
N ARG A 311 -12.15 33.92 6.71
CA ARG A 311 -12.27 33.69 5.27
C ARG A 311 -10.98 33.18 4.65
N LEU A 312 -9.82 33.66 5.10
CA LEU A 312 -8.52 33.22 4.63
C LEU A 312 -8.34 31.71 4.90
N PHE A 313 -8.61 31.25 6.12
CA PHE A 313 -8.49 29.82 6.49
C PHE A 313 -9.55 28.94 5.82
N ASP A 314 -10.76 29.44 5.60
CA ASP A 314 -11.78 28.74 4.80
C ASP A 314 -11.30 28.53 3.35
N GLN A 315 -10.71 29.56 2.74
CA GLN A 315 -10.15 29.47 1.39
C GLN A 315 -8.91 28.57 1.33
N ILE A 316 -8.07 28.56 2.36
CA ILE A 316 -6.94 27.61 2.46
C ILE A 316 -7.45 26.17 2.52
N THR A 317 -8.45 25.90 3.36
CA THR A 317 -9.01 24.55 3.58
C THR A 317 -9.72 24.02 2.34
N SER A 318 -10.37 24.89 1.57
CA SER A 318 -11.06 24.52 0.32
C SER A 318 -10.12 24.34 -0.88
N ARG A 319 -8.89 24.87 -0.84
CA ARG A 319 -7.89 24.75 -1.92
C ARG A 319 -7.03 23.48 -1.79
N ASN A 320 -7.59 22.33 -2.17
CA ASN A 320 -6.93 21.02 -2.09
C ASN A 320 -5.70 20.83 -3.00
N ASP A 321 -5.50 21.73 -3.96
CA ASP A 321 -4.42 21.71 -4.95
C ASP A 321 -3.15 22.45 -4.49
N TYR A 322 -3.16 23.05 -3.30
CA TYR A 322 -2.06 23.79 -2.71
C TYR A 322 -1.68 23.29 -1.32
N ASP A 323 -0.40 23.34 -1.01
CA ASP A 323 0.12 23.23 0.36
C ASP A 323 0.48 24.63 0.86
N TYR A 324 -0.21 25.10 1.90
CA TYR A 324 0.04 26.40 2.51
C TYR A 324 0.84 26.29 3.82
N GLN A 325 1.80 27.17 3.99
CA GLN A 325 2.44 27.49 5.27
C GLN A 325 2.08 28.94 5.63
N VAL A 326 1.45 29.11 6.79
CA VAL A 326 0.97 30.42 7.24
C VAL A 326 1.69 30.83 8.52
N GLU A 327 2.17 32.06 8.55
CA GLU A 327 2.76 32.70 9.72
C GLU A 327 1.94 33.92 10.11
N PHE A 328 1.77 34.12 11.41
CA PHE A 328 0.97 35.20 12.01
C PHE A 328 1.85 36.03 12.93
N SER A 329 1.76 37.35 12.82
CA SER A 329 2.41 38.28 13.75
C SER A 329 1.50 39.46 14.09
N VAL A 330 1.72 40.03 15.28
CA VAL A 330 1.00 41.22 15.73
C VAL A 330 2.00 42.17 16.34
N LEU A 331 2.03 43.41 15.85
CA LEU A 331 2.88 44.45 16.40
C LEU A 331 2.06 45.70 16.69
N GLU A 332 2.62 46.51 17.59
CA GLU A 332 2.14 47.84 17.91
C GLU A 332 3.23 48.87 17.63
N ILE A 333 2.86 50.00 17.04
CA ILE A 333 3.73 51.16 16.91
C ILE A 333 3.20 52.23 17.84
N TYR A 334 3.94 52.48 18.91
CA TYR A 334 3.62 53.49 19.91
C TYR A 334 4.84 54.37 20.10
N ASN A 335 4.65 55.69 20.05
CA ASN A 335 5.74 56.65 20.26
C ASN A 335 6.97 56.43 19.34
N GLU A 336 6.75 56.05 18.07
CA GLU A 336 7.79 55.72 17.08
C GLU A 336 8.69 54.52 17.47
N GLU A 337 8.23 53.69 18.41
CA GLU A 337 8.84 52.41 18.76
C GLU A 337 7.92 51.25 18.36
N ILE A 338 8.52 50.16 17.89
CA ILE A 338 7.81 48.94 17.52
C ILE A 338 7.85 47.99 18.71
N LYS A 339 6.69 47.51 19.13
CA LYS A 339 6.51 46.48 20.15
C LYS A 339 5.93 45.23 19.53
N ASP A 340 6.51 44.09 19.89
CA ASP A 340 5.93 42.78 19.58
C ASP A 340 4.83 42.47 20.58
N LEU A 341 3.61 42.20 20.10
CA LEU A 341 2.48 41.86 20.97
C LEU A 341 2.36 40.35 21.19
N LEU A 342 3.09 39.51 20.46
CA LEU A 342 3.13 38.06 20.69
C LEU A 342 4.24 37.64 21.67
N ASP A 343 5.22 38.51 21.91
CA ASP A 343 6.24 38.32 22.94
C ASP A 343 5.72 38.85 24.30
N PRO A 344 5.54 37.99 25.32
CA PRO A 344 5.12 38.42 26.66
C PRO A 344 6.19 39.21 27.40
N LYS A 345 7.44 39.23 26.91
CA LYS A 345 8.57 39.98 27.50
C LYS A 345 9.34 40.73 26.40
N PRO A 346 8.76 41.79 25.82
CA PRO A 346 9.43 42.56 24.79
C PRO A 346 10.62 43.29 25.40
N GLN A 347 11.82 42.73 25.21
CA GLN A 347 13.08 43.25 25.77
C GLN A 347 13.96 43.91 24.70
N LYS A 348 13.60 43.77 23.43
CA LYS A 348 14.46 44.11 22.30
C LYS A 348 13.93 45.29 21.50
N LYS A 349 14.84 46.15 21.07
CA LYS A 349 14.53 47.23 20.14
C LYS A 349 14.34 46.65 18.74
N LEU A 350 13.12 46.70 18.23
CA LEU A 350 12.76 46.16 16.93
C LEU A 350 13.00 47.20 15.82
N GLU A 351 13.58 46.75 14.70
CA GLU A 351 13.89 47.59 13.56
C GLU A 351 13.39 46.98 12.24
N VAL A 352 12.89 47.84 11.37
CA VAL A 352 12.47 47.44 10.02
C VAL A 352 13.70 47.26 9.14
N ARG A 353 13.76 46.13 8.44
CA ARG A 353 14.78 45.79 7.45
C ARG A 353 14.14 45.37 6.14
N GLN A 354 14.92 45.40 5.08
CA GLN A 354 14.52 44.93 3.76
C GLN A 354 15.07 43.52 3.54
N GLY A 355 14.20 42.60 3.12
CA GLY A 355 14.52 41.22 2.80
C GLY A 355 14.12 40.84 1.36
N PRO A 356 14.32 39.57 0.96
CA PRO A 356 13.92 39.08 -0.35
C PRO A 356 12.41 39.21 -0.63
N ASP A 357 11.61 39.05 0.43
CA ASP A 357 10.14 39.11 0.40
C ASP A 357 9.59 40.50 0.80
N GLY A 358 10.40 41.54 0.60
CA GLY A 358 10.09 42.92 0.97
C GLY A 358 10.50 43.29 2.40
N ASN A 359 9.92 44.36 2.93
CA ASN A 359 10.18 44.84 4.27
C ASN A 359 9.64 43.88 5.34
N PHE A 360 10.42 43.71 6.41
CA PHE A 360 10.07 42.92 7.59
C PHE A 360 10.67 43.56 8.85
N VAL A 361 10.11 43.24 10.01
CA VAL A 361 10.65 43.69 11.29
C VAL A 361 11.60 42.60 11.81
N GLN A 362 12.88 42.96 11.98
CA GLN A 362 13.88 42.02 12.47
C GLN A 362 13.51 41.56 13.89
N GLU A 363 13.62 40.24 14.13
CA GLU A 363 13.36 39.61 15.43
C GLU A 363 11.91 39.71 15.94
N LEU A 364 10.97 40.17 15.11
CA LEU A 364 9.54 40.08 15.40
C LEU A 364 9.11 38.60 15.39
N GLN A 365 8.38 38.20 16.43
CA GLN A 365 7.82 36.86 16.54
C GLN A 365 6.77 36.63 15.44
N CYS A 366 7.03 35.63 14.60
CA CYS A 366 6.12 35.16 13.56
C CYS A 366 5.76 33.70 13.87
N SER A 367 4.55 33.49 14.39
CA SER A 367 4.09 32.17 14.83
C SER A 367 3.47 31.40 13.67
N LYS A 368 3.89 30.14 13.47
CA LYS A 368 3.26 29.26 12.48
C LYS A 368 1.87 28.84 12.95
N VAL A 369 0.88 29.00 12.07
CA VAL A 369 -0.53 28.71 12.35
C VAL A 369 -1.10 27.78 11.28
N LYS A 370 -2.02 26.90 11.66
CA LYS A 370 -2.67 25.93 10.75
C LYS A 370 -4.16 26.17 10.63
N THR A 371 -4.79 26.69 11.67
CA THR A 371 -6.23 26.90 11.76
C THR A 371 -6.56 28.33 12.18
N TYR A 372 -7.81 28.72 11.96
CA TYR A 372 -8.34 29.99 12.47
C TYR A 372 -8.31 30.04 14.01
N ASP A 373 -8.52 28.91 14.68
CA ASP A 373 -8.47 28.83 16.14
C ASP A 373 -7.06 29.13 16.70
N ASP A 374 -6.00 28.68 16.01
CA ASP A 374 -4.62 29.03 16.37
C ASP A 374 -4.41 30.55 16.37
N VAL A 375 -4.99 31.23 15.37
CA VAL A 375 -4.90 32.69 15.23
C VAL A 375 -5.71 33.39 16.31
N ILE A 376 -6.91 32.90 16.65
CA ILE A 376 -7.73 33.47 17.71
C ILE A 376 -7.03 33.37 19.07
N ALA A 377 -6.36 32.26 19.36
CA ALA A 377 -5.59 32.09 20.58
C ALA A 377 -4.42 33.09 20.67
N LEU A 378 -3.65 33.24 19.59
CA LEU A 378 -2.55 34.21 19.51
C LEU A 378 -3.05 35.66 19.61
N TRP A 379 -4.18 35.95 18.97
CA TRP A 379 -4.81 37.27 19.01
C TRP A 379 -5.32 37.62 20.41
N ALA A 380 -5.89 36.67 21.15
CA ALA A 380 -6.28 36.88 22.54
C ALA A 380 -5.08 37.23 23.43
N ALA A 381 -3.96 36.50 23.28
CA ALA A 381 -2.71 36.80 23.98
C ALA A 381 -2.16 38.19 23.60
N ALA A 382 -2.21 38.55 22.32
CA ALA A 382 -1.78 39.88 21.84
C ALA A 382 -2.58 41.02 22.48
N ARG A 383 -3.90 40.84 22.68
CA ARG A 383 -4.75 41.83 23.36
C ARG A 383 -4.41 41.99 24.83
N GLU A 384 -4.14 40.88 25.52
CA GLU A 384 -3.73 40.92 26.93
C GLU A 384 -2.40 41.65 27.09
N ASN A 385 -1.43 41.34 26.23
CA ASN A 385 -0.15 42.04 26.20
C ASN A 385 -0.34 43.53 25.92
N ARG A 386 -1.13 43.89 24.89
CA ARG A 386 -1.44 45.30 24.55
C ARG A 386 -2.06 46.05 25.73
N THR A 387 -2.95 45.39 26.48
CA THR A 387 -3.59 45.95 27.68
C THR A 387 -2.57 46.15 28.80
N THR A 388 -1.73 45.17 29.08
CA THR A 388 -0.76 45.19 30.19
C THR A 388 0.28 46.32 30.04
N PHE A 389 0.58 46.74 28.80
CA PHE A 389 1.44 47.88 28.53
C PHE A 389 0.77 49.25 28.70
N SER A 390 -0.52 49.30 29.03
CA SER A 390 -1.31 50.55 29.07
C SER A 390 -2.31 50.60 30.24
N ASN A 391 -2.35 51.70 30.98
CA ASN A 391 -3.25 51.85 32.13
C ASN A 391 -4.73 52.10 31.74
N ASN A 392 -5.06 52.21 30.43
CA ASN A 392 -6.40 52.46 29.91
C ASN A 392 -6.55 52.05 28.43
N ILE A 393 -7.35 51.03 28.13
CA ILE A 393 -7.49 50.42 26.78
C ILE A 393 -8.02 51.42 25.73
N ASN A 394 -9.02 52.24 26.08
CA ASN A 394 -9.68 53.15 25.14
C ASN A 394 -8.82 54.39 24.81
N GLU A 395 -7.99 54.81 25.77
CA GLU A 395 -7.03 55.90 25.59
C GLU A 395 -5.74 55.41 24.89
N HIS A 396 -5.41 54.12 24.99
CA HIS A 396 -4.22 53.56 24.36
C HIS A 396 -4.43 53.25 22.87
N SER A 397 -5.59 52.68 22.49
CA SER A 397 -5.88 52.36 21.08
C SER A 397 -6.00 53.60 20.19
N SER A 398 -6.37 54.75 20.75
CA SER A 398 -6.38 56.03 20.04
C SER A 398 -4.98 56.60 19.80
N ARG A 399 -3.95 56.05 20.46
CA ARG A 399 -2.61 56.60 20.52
C ARG A 399 -1.51 55.66 20.02
N SER A 400 -1.86 54.47 19.58
CA SER A 400 -0.94 53.51 18.97
C SER A 400 -1.51 52.94 17.68
N HIS A 401 -0.63 52.55 16.77
CA HIS A 401 -1.03 51.83 15.55
C HIS A 401 -0.89 50.34 15.79
N LEU A 402 -1.95 49.59 15.54
CA LEU A 402 -1.93 48.13 15.56
C LEU A 402 -1.73 47.61 14.15
N VAL A 403 -0.80 46.68 13.96
CA VAL A 403 -0.59 45.98 12.68
C VAL A 403 -0.66 44.48 12.93
N ILE A 404 -1.71 43.84 12.42
CA ILE A 404 -1.82 42.39 12.33
C ILE A 404 -1.28 41.98 10.96
N SER A 405 -0.37 41.01 10.93
CA SER A 405 0.24 40.52 9.70
C SER A 405 0.05 39.02 9.52
N VAL A 406 -0.31 38.63 8.30
CA VAL A 406 -0.33 37.22 7.88
C VAL A 406 0.59 37.06 6.68
N TYR A 407 1.44 36.04 6.74
CA TYR A 407 2.34 35.65 5.66
C TYR A 407 1.92 34.27 5.17
N ALA A 408 1.44 34.18 3.93
CA ALA A 408 0.94 32.94 3.34
C ALA A 408 1.88 32.47 2.22
N ARG A 409 2.56 31.34 2.43
CA ARG A 409 3.37 30.66 1.39
C ARG A 409 2.60 29.47 0.86
N GLY A 410 2.18 29.52 -0.40
CA GLY A 410 1.45 28.44 -1.05
C GLY A 410 2.28 27.75 -2.13
N GLU A 411 2.34 26.42 -2.12
CA GLU A 411 2.95 25.61 -3.16
C GLU A 411 1.89 24.80 -3.91
N ASN A 412 1.79 24.96 -5.23
CA ASN A 412 0.85 24.19 -6.02
C ASN A 412 1.35 22.75 -6.20
N ARG A 413 0.57 21.76 -5.76
CA ARG A 413 0.96 20.33 -5.76
C ARG A 413 1.24 19.76 -7.15
N ALA A 414 0.56 20.28 -8.18
CA ALA A 414 0.69 19.77 -9.54
C ALA A 414 1.89 20.38 -10.30
N THR A 415 2.24 21.63 -10.01
CA THR A 415 3.25 22.40 -10.77
C THR A 415 4.53 22.68 -9.98
N GLY A 416 4.49 22.57 -8.65
CA GLY A 416 5.57 22.96 -7.75
C GLY A 416 5.82 24.48 -7.68
N VAL A 417 4.97 25.30 -8.32
CA VAL A 417 5.09 26.76 -8.28
C VAL A 417 4.75 27.25 -6.88
N GLN A 418 5.66 28.03 -6.31
CA GLN A 418 5.47 28.68 -5.01
C GLN A 418 4.95 30.10 -5.21
N SER A 419 4.11 30.52 -4.27
CA SER A 419 3.53 31.85 -4.17
C SER A 419 3.68 32.39 -2.75
N PHE A 420 3.87 33.69 -2.62
CA PHE A 420 3.98 34.36 -1.32
C PHE A 420 3.02 35.54 -1.26
N GLY A 421 2.12 35.56 -0.28
CA GLY A 421 1.22 36.68 -0.03
C GLY A 421 1.46 37.27 1.35
N LYS A 422 1.42 38.60 1.44
CA LYS A 422 1.49 39.36 2.69
C LYS A 422 0.16 40.08 2.91
N LEU A 423 -0.46 39.89 4.06
CA LEU A 423 -1.66 40.63 4.45
C LEU A 423 -1.32 41.49 5.67
N HIS A 424 -1.58 42.78 5.58
CA HIS A 424 -1.58 43.70 6.71
C HIS A 424 -3.01 44.19 6.99
N LEU A 425 -3.43 44.05 8.24
CA LEU A 425 -4.68 44.60 8.76
C LEU A 425 -4.31 45.62 9.84
N VAL A 426 -4.59 46.89 9.58
CA VAL A 426 -4.04 48.00 10.35
C VAL A 426 -5.15 48.86 10.97
N ASP A 427 -5.08 49.03 12.28
CA ASP A 427 -5.89 50.02 13.01
C ASP A 427 -4.98 51.18 13.40
N LEU A 428 -5.12 52.32 12.72
CA LEU A 428 -4.27 53.48 12.95
C LEU A 428 -4.70 54.26 14.20
N ALA A 429 -3.77 55.02 14.77
CA ALA A 429 -4.06 56.00 15.81
C ALA A 429 -5.02 57.11 15.31
N GLY A 430 -5.56 57.90 16.24
CA GLY A 430 -6.42 59.04 15.94
C GLY A 430 -5.74 60.09 15.07
N SER A 431 -6.43 60.56 14.03
CA SER A 431 -5.95 61.60 13.11
C SER A 431 -6.20 63.04 13.57
N GLU A 432 -6.79 63.24 14.74
CA GLU A 432 -7.11 64.55 15.27
C GLU A 432 -5.87 65.44 15.47
N ARG A 433 -6.04 66.73 15.21
CA ARG A 433 -4.94 67.69 15.33
C ARG A 433 -4.55 67.92 16.79
N LEU A 434 -3.24 68.12 17.01
CA LEU A 434 -2.68 68.50 18.32
C LEU A 434 -3.37 69.70 18.96
N SER A 435 -3.85 70.66 18.17
CA SER A 435 -4.55 71.84 18.67
C SER A 435 -5.87 71.53 19.38
N ARG A 436 -6.48 70.36 19.11
CA ARG A 436 -7.67 69.89 19.86
C ARG A 436 -7.28 69.21 21.18
N THR A 437 -6.00 68.88 21.35
CA THR A 437 -5.51 68.23 22.57
C THR A 437 -5.02 69.29 23.55
N ASN A 438 -5.60 69.34 24.75
CA ASN A 438 -5.09 70.17 25.86
C ASN A 438 -3.86 69.52 26.53
N ALA A 439 -3.04 68.80 25.76
CA ALA A 439 -1.93 67.99 26.26
C ALA A 439 -0.72 68.85 26.60
N THR A 440 -0.09 68.59 27.75
CA THR A 440 1.12 69.28 28.21
C THR A 440 2.20 68.28 28.62
N GLY A 441 3.46 68.71 28.67
CA GLY A 441 4.58 67.87 29.12
C GLY A 441 4.79 66.62 28.27
N ASP A 442 4.92 65.45 28.91
CA ASP A 442 5.18 64.20 28.19
C ASP A 442 3.99 63.73 27.33
N ARG A 443 2.75 64.07 27.71
CA ARG A 443 1.57 63.81 26.86
C ARG A 443 1.63 64.60 25.54
N LEU A 444 2.22 65.79 25.55
CA LEU A 444 2.43 66.56 24.32
C LEU A 444 3.46 65.89 23.40
N LYS A 445 4.57 65.39 23.96
CA LYS A 445 5.59 64.65 23.19
C LYS A 445 5.01 63.37 22.58
N GLU A 446 4.21 62.64 23.35
CA GLU A 446 3.48 61.46 22.89
C GLU A 446 2.55 61.83 21.71
N ALA A 447 1.70 62.84 21.89
CA ALA A 447 0.79 63.31 20.85
C ALA A 447 1.55 63.76 19.58
N GLN A 448 2.71 64.42 19.73
CA GLN A 448 3.58 64.81 18.62
C GLN A 448 4.11 63.59 17.86
N ASN A 449 4.55 62.53 18.54
CA ASN A 449 5.05 61.33 17.89
C ASN A 449 3.94 60.53 17.19
N ILE A 450 2.73 60.52 17.75
CA ILE A 450 1.55 59.94 17.07
C ILE A 450 1.27 60.72 15.79
N ASN A 451 1.17 62.05 15.88
CA ASN A 451 0.94 62.89 14.71
C ASN A 451 2.08 62.82 13.70
N LYS A 452 3.33 62.61 14.13
CA LYS A 452 4.49 62.42 13.24
C LYS A 452 4.28 61.24 12.30
N SER A 453 3.83 60.10 12.84
CA SER A 453 3.59 58.89 12.02
C SER A 453 2.49 59.08 10.98
N LEU A 454 1.39 59.75 11.34
CA LEU A 454 0.29 60.07 10.41
C LEU A 454 0.66 61.19 9.43
N SER A 455 1.48 62.15 9.84
CA SER A 455 2.01 63.20 8.95
C SER A 455 2.95 62.59 7.92
N ALA A 456 3.84 61.69 8.33
CA ALA A 456 4.71 60.95 7.41
C ALA A 456 3.90 60.09 6.43
N LEU A 457 2.80 59.47 6.88
CA LEU A 457 1.87 58.77 5.99
C LEU A 457 1.23 59.75 4.98
N GLY A 458 0.85 60.94 5.45
CA GLY A 458 0.46 62.10 4.65
C GLY A 458 1.45 62.43 3.53
N ASP A 459 2.72 62.58 3.90
CA ASP A 459 3.81 62.91 2.98
C ASP A 459 4.05 61.79 1.96
N VAL A 460 3.97 60.53 2.39
CA VAL A 460 4.10 59.36 1.50
C VAL A 460 3.00 59.33 0.45
N ILE A 461 1.73 59.51 0.87
CA ILE A 461 0.59 59.53 -0.06
C ILE A 461 0.66 60.74 -0.99
N ALA A 462 1.04 61.92 -0.47
CA ALA A 462 1.20 63.12 -1.29
C ALA A 462 2.33 62.97 -2.31
N ALA A 463 3.47 62.41 -1.90
CA ALA A 463 4.59 62.13 -2.80
C ALA A 463 4.21 61.10 -3.87
N ALA A 464 3.50 60.05 -3.49
CA ALA A 464 3.02 59.01 -4.40
C ALA A 464 1.99 59.55 -5.41
N ALA A 465 0.99 60.32 -4.96
CA ALA A 465 -0.02 60.95 -5.82
C ALA A 465 0.61 61.89 -6.84
N ASN A 466 1.63 62.65 -6.42
CA ASN A 466 2.36 63.57 -7.30
C ASN A 466 3.47 62.89 -8.14
N LYS A 467 3.58 61.56 -8.09
CA LYS A 467 4.60 60.78 -8.81
C LYS A 467 6.03 61.31 -8.54
N ALA A 468 6.29 61.72 -7.30
CA ALA A 468 7.59 62.27 -6.90
C ALA A 468 8.70 61.22 -7.04
N GLY A 469 9.90 61.65 -7.44
CA GLY A 469 11.04 60.74 -7.65
C GLY A 469 11.54 60.04 -6.37
N HIS A 470 11.27 60.62 -5.20
CA HIS A 470 11.58 60.03 -3.90
C HIS A 470 10.34 60.07 -3.00
N ILE A 471 9.97 58.90 -2.47
CA ILE A 471 8.88 58.75 -1.52
C ILE A 471 9.46 58.51 -0.12
N PRO A 472 9.13 59.35 0.88
CA PRO A 472 9.84 59.37 2.16
C PRO A 472 9.35 58.30 3.17
N TYR A 473 9.32 57.03 2.76
CA TYR A 473 8.85 55.92 3.62
C TYR A 473 9.59 55.79 4.96
N ARG A 474 10.82 56.28 5.05
CA ARG A 474 11.67 56.17 6.26
C ARG A 474 11.39 57.26 7.32
N ASN A 475 10.50 58.22 7.05
CA ASN A 475 10.21 59.33 7.97
C ASN A 475 9.50 58.89 9.26
N SER A 476 8.85 57.72 9.26
CA SER A 476 8.25 57.07 10.43
C SER A 476 8.44 55.55 10.38
N LYS A 477 8.37 54.89 11.54
CA LYS A 477 8.31 53.43 11.61
C LYS A 477 7.08 52.88 10.88
N LEU A 478 5.93 53.56 10.99
CA LEU A 478 4.68 53.13 10.35
C LEU A 478 4.84 53.06 8.82
N THR A 479 5.31 54.14 8.20
CA THR A 479 5.50 54.21 6.75
C THR A 479 6.60 53.27 6.26
N HIS A 480 7.58 52.95 7.12
CA HIS A 480 8.64 52.01 6.77
C HIS A 480 8.15 50.56 6.82
N VAL A 481 7.33 50.20 7.81
CA VAL A 481 6.64 48.90 7.87
C VAL A 481 5.70 48.75 6.68
N LEU A 482 4.91 49.78 6.37
CA LEU A 482 3.91 49.76 5.30
C LEU A 482 4.46 50.13 3.92
N GLN A 483 5.78 50.23 3.75
CA GLN A 483 6.38 50.61 2.47
C GLN A 483 5.96 49.67 1.34
N ASP A 484 5.95 48.36 1.60
CA ASP A 484 5.50 47.37 0.61
C ASP A 484 4.01 47.53 0.28
N SER A 485 3.22 47.96 1.27
CA SER A 485 1.78 48.19 1.14
C SER A 485 1.44 49.45 0.34
N LEU A 486 2.22 50.50 0.53
CA LEU A 486 2.00 51.82 -0.08
C LEU A 486 2.89 52.02 -1.33
N GLY A 487 3.53 50.95 -1.79
CA GLY A 487 4.39 50.91 -2.97
C GLY A 487 3.72 50.21 -4.15
N GLN A 488 4.42 50.11 -5.27
CA GLN A 488 3.89 49.56 -6.54
C GLN A 488 3.43 48.10 -6.48
N ASP A 489 3.66 47.41 -5.37
CA ASP A 489 3.56 45.96 -5.26
C ASP A 489 2.58 45.52 -4.17
N SER A 490 1.43 46.19 -4.10
CA SER A 490 0.37 45.88 -3.14
C SER A 490 -0.99 46.37 -3.61
N LYS A 491 -2.04 45.66 -3.18
CA LYS A 491 -3.43 46.11 -3.26
C LYS A 491 -3.82 46.67 -1.91
N THR A 492 -4.08 47.96 -1.87
CA THR A 492 -4.31 48.67 -0.62
C THR A 492 -5.72 49.22 -0.56
N LEU A 493 -6.37 48.98 0.57
CA LEU A 493 -7.68 49.50 0.90
C LEU A 493 -7.58 50.38 2.13
N MET A 494 -7.88 51.66 1.93
CA MET A 494 -8.08 52.61 3.01
C MET A 494 -9.57 52.68 3.33
N ILE A 495 -9.92 52.55 4.61
CA ILE A 495 -11.29 52.79 5.09
C ILE A 495 -11.26 54.03 5.96
N VAL A 496 -11.71 55.15 5.40
CA VAL A 496 -11.84 56.40 6.14
C VAL A 496 -13.10 56.36 7.00
N GLN A 497 -12.91 56.53 8.30
CA GLN A 497 -13.94 56.56 9.32
C GLN A 497 -14.24 58.00 9.67
N SER A 498 -15.52 58.36 9.68
CA SER A 498 -15.95 59.72 9.99
C SER A 498 -17.08 59.75 11.01
N SER A 499 -17.05 60.78 11.86
CA SER A 499 -18.16 61.11 12.76
C SER A 499 -19.26 61.79 11.92
N PRO A 500 -20.54 61.51 12.18
CA PRO A 500 -21.63 62.25 11.54
C PRO A 500 -21.82 63.64 12.15
N LEU A 501 -21.22 63.96 13.30
CA LEU A 501 -21.62 65.08 14.14
C LEU A 501 -21.07 66.44 13.68
N THR A 502 -21.89 67.50 13.80
CA THR A 502 -21.50 68.89 13.51
C THR A 502 -20.25 69.31 14.30
N LYS A 503 -20.14 68.97 15.59
CA LYS A 503 -18.96 69.30 16.42
C LYS A 503 -17.65 68.68 15.93
N ASP A 504 -17.73 67.62 15.13
CA ASP A 504 -16.59 66.89 14.57
C ASP A 504 -16.35 67.19 13.08
N ILE A 505 -17.15 68.07 12.47
CA ILE A 505 -17.12 68.29 11.02
C ILE A 505 -15.76 68.75 10.50
N GLY A 506 -15.05 69.58 11.29
CA GLY A 506 -13.73 70.07 10.92
C GLY A 506 -12.70 68.94 10.75
N GLU A 507 -12.70 67.96 11.66
CA GLU A 507 -11.83 66.79 11.58
C GLU A 507 -12.33 65.78 10.53
N SER A 508 -13.65 65.61 10.41
CA SER A 508 -14.29 64.80 9.37
C SER A 508 -13.86 65.25 7.97
N ILE A 509 -13.94 66.56 7.69
CA ILE A 509 -13.46 67.15 6.43
C ILE A 509 -11.96 66.91 6.23
N CYS A 510 -11.14 66.97 7.29
CA CYS A 510 -9.72 66.68 7.19
C CYS A 510 -9.47 65.23 6.78
N SER A 511 -10.14 64.28 7.45
CA SER A 511 -10.00 62.85 7.15
C SER A 511 -10.49 62.51 5.74
N LEU A 512 -11.64 63.05 5.32
CA LEU A 512 -12.19 62.83 3.98
C LEU A 512 -11.31 63.47 2.89
N THR A 513 -10.74 64.66 3.13
CA THR A 513 -9.81 65.30 2.19
C THR A 513 -8.53 64.47 2.02
N PHE A 514 -7.99 63.92 3.10
CA PHE A 514 -6.83 63.04 3.05
C PHE A 514 -7.15 61.75 2.29
N ALA A 515 -8.30 61.14 2.56
CA ALA A 515 -8.77 59.94 1.88
C ALA A 515 -9.00 60.16 0.37
N ALA A 516 -9.61 61.29 -0.02
CA ALA A 516 -9.80 61.66 -1.41
C ALA A 516 -8.47 61.82 -2.15
N ARG A 517 -7.43 62.34 -1.48
CA ARG A 517 -6.07 62.39 -2.04
C ARG A 517 -5.48 60.99 -2.21
N ALA A 518 -5.64 60.11 -1.23
CA ALA A 518 -5.14 58.74 -1.30
C ALA A 518 -5.73 57.95 -2.49
N ARG A 519 -7.01 58.17 -2.81
CA ARG A 519 -7.69 57.57 -3.97
C ARG A 519 -7.03 57.93 -5.31
N THR A 520 -6.44 59.11 -5.43
CA THR A 520 -5.76 59.55 -6.68
C THR A 520 -4.40 58.90 -6.93
N VAL A 521 -3.91 58.09 -5.98
CA VAL A 521 -2.59 57.47 -6.11
C VAL A 521 -2.64 56.28 -7.07
N GLU A 522 -2.01 56.46 -8.23
CA GLU A 522 -1.72 55.38 -9.17
C GLU A 522 -0.36 54.74 -8.85
N LEU A 523 -0.37 53.73 -7.99
CA LEU A 523 0.76 52.80 -7.88
C LEU A 523 0.80 51.99 -9.20
N GLY A 524 1.94 51.44 -9.64
CA GLY A 524 2.02 50.65 -10.89
C GLY A 524 1.25 49.32 -10.81
N GLN A 525 1.39 48.43 -11.79
CA GLN A 525 0.81 47.08 -11.69
C GLN A 525 1.39 46.31 -10.49
N ALA A 526 0.53 45.84 -9.58
CA ALA A 526 0.91 44.99 -8.46
C ALA A 526 1.58 43.71 -8.99
N LYS A 527 2.72 43.32 -8.42
CA LYS A 527 3.47 42.15 -8.90
C LYS A 527 3.04 40.93 -8.10
N LYS A 528 2.98 39.81 -8.80
CA LYS A 528 2.74 38.51 -8.19
C LYS A 528 4.06 37.93 -7.73
N HIS A 529 4.14 37.53 -6.46
CA HIS A 529 5.34 36.94 -5.88
C HIS A 529 5.33 35.43 -6.15
N THR A 530 5.90 35.01 -7.28
CA THR A 530 6.02 33.60 -7.64
C THR A 530 7.46 33.18 -7.87
N GLY A 531 7.80 31.97 -7.42
CA GLY A 531 9.10 31.34 -7.64
C GLY A 531 8.97 29.86 -7.93
N ILE A 532 9.94 29.30 -8.65
CA ILE A 532 10.12 27.85 -8.82
C ILE A 532 11.29 27.45 -7.93
N ARG A 533 11.08 26.53 -6.99
CA ARG A 533 12.20 25.94 -6.26
C ARG A 533 13.01 25.09 -7.23
N ALA A 534 14.25 25.48 -7.51
CA ALA A 534 15.21 24.54 -8.07
C ALA A 534 15.31 23.38 -7.08
N LYS A 535 14.88 22.18 -7.48
CA LYS A 535 15.06 20.97 -6.68
C LYS A 535 16.57 20.85 -6.43
N LYS A 536 16.99 21.14 -5.20
CA LYS A 536 18.31 20.77 -4.69
C LYS A 536 18.28 19.31 -4.29
#